data_AF-A0A0M1ISX4-F1
#
_entry.id   AF-A0A0M1ISX4-F1
#
_cell.length_a   1.000
_cell.length_b   1.000
_cell.length_c   1.000
_cell.angle_alpha   90.00
_cell.angle_beta   90.00
_cell.angle_gamma   90.00
#
_symmetry.space_group_name_H-M   'P 1'
#
loop_
_entity.id
_entity.type
_entity.pdbx_description
1 polymer ?
#
loop_
_entity_poly.entity_id
_entity_poly.type
_entity_poly.pdbx_seq_one_letter_code
_entity_poly.pdbx_strand_id
1 'polypeptide(L)' 'MKVIIMKCSNKNLWYKCKIGKTYKVEKLSYPAKDYIIKDGIIRKEDAEEIN' A
#
# COMPACT_ATOMS: atom_id res chain seq x y z
N MET A 1 10.41 -2.25 11.06
CA MET A 1 9.07 -2.68 10.59
C MET A 1 8.46 -1.49 9.87
N LYS A 2 8.11 -1.60 8.58
CA LYS A 2 7.62 -0.46 7.79
C LYS A 2 6.09 -0.38 7.85
N VAL A 3 5.57 0.83 8.05
CA VAL A 3 4.13 1.13 7.97
C VAL A 3 3.91 2.08 6.81
N ILE A 4 2.88 1.84 6.01
CA ILE A 4 2.49 2.70 4.90
C ILE A 4 1.04 3.11 5.05
N ILE A 5 0.66 4.27 4.50
CA ILE A 5 -0.73 4.65 4.29
C ILE A 5 -1.03 4.69 2.80
N MET A 6 -2.18 4.14 2.41
CA MET A 6 -2.59 4.19 1.01
C MET A 6 -3.15 5.56 0.66
N LYS A 7 -2.52 6.25 -0.30
CA LYS A 7 -2.86 7.59 -0.77
C LYS A 7 -3.11 7.61 -2.28
N CYS A 8 -3.88 6.63 -2.75
CA CYS A 8 -4.25 6.54 -4.15
C CYS A 8 -5.31 7.59 -4.51
N SER A 9 -5.14 8.26 -5.65
CA SER A 9 -6.18 9.16 -6.20
C SER A 9 -7.30 8.39 -6.92
N ASN A 10 -7.06 7.11 -7.23
CA ASN A 10 -8.04 6.25 -7.89
C ASN A 10 -9.11 5.78 -6.90
N LYS A 11 -10.35 6.26 -7.09
CA LYS A 11 -11.49 5.96 -6.21
C LYS A 11 -12.28 4.71 -6.62
N ASN A 12 -11.75 3.86 -7.49
CA ASN A 12 -12.39 2.60 -7.84
C ASN A 12 -12.71 1.77 -6.58
N LEU A 13 -13.77 0.95 -6.64
CA LEU A 13 -14.32 0.17 -5.51
C LEU A 13 -13.24 -0.58 -4.71
N TRP A 14 -12.24 -1.15 -5.39
CA TRP A 14 -11.13 -1.87 -4.77
C TRP A 14 -10.25 -0.99 -3.87
N TYR A 15 -10.03 0.26 -4.29
CA TYR A 15 -9.17 1.23 -3.59
C TYR A 15 -9.94 2.05 -2.55
N LYS A 16 -11.24 2.30 -2.78
CA LYS A 16 -12.08 3.12 -1.91
C LYS A 16 -12.06 2.66 -0.44
N CYS A 17 -12.04 1.36 -0.19
CA CYS A 17 -12.02 0.80 1.17
C CYS A 17 -10.62 0.72 1.80
N LYS A 18 -9.58 1.07 1.05
CA LYS A 18 -8.16 0.96 1.43
C LYS A 18 -7.46 2.32 1.57
N ILE A 19 -7.92 3.34 0.84
CA ILE A 19 -7.40 4.71 0.95
C ILE A 19 -7.53 5.24 2.39
N GLY A 20 -6.47 5.87 2.87
CA GLY A 20 -6.39 6.44 4.23
C GLY A 20 -6.16 5.41 5.34
N LYS A 21 -6.11 4.11 5.03
CA LYS A 21 -5.76 3.07 6.00
C LYS A 21 -4.26 2.83 6.02
N THR A 22 -3.77 2.48 7.21
CA THR A 22 -2.38 2.10 7.41
C THR A 22 -2.20 0.59 7.29
N TYR A 23 -1.07 0.18 6.74
CA TYR A 23 -0.73 -1.21 6.52
C TYR A 23 0.70 -1.49 6.94
N LYS A 24 0.87 -2.66 7.56
CA LYS A 24 2.20 -3.19 7.90
C LYS A 24 2.76 -3.89 6.68
N VAL A 25 3.92 -3.44 6.21
CA VAL A 25 4.61 -4.05 5.09
C VAL A 25 5.32 -5.31 5.58
N GLU A 26 5.03 -6.43 4.94
CA GLU A 26 5.69 -7.71 5.23
C GLU A 26 6.98 -7.84 4.43
N LYS A 27 6.93 -7.49 3.13
CA LYS A 27 8.07 -7.51 2.21
C LYS A 27 7.82 -6.62 0.99
N LEU A 28 8.84 -6.46 0.16
CA LEU A 28 8.74 -5.78 -1.12
C LEU A 28 8.55 -6.79 -2.25
N SER A 29 7.75 -6.43 -3.26
CA SER A 29 7.57 -7.23 -4.47
C SER A 29 8.83 -7.18 -5.35
N TYR A 30 9.00 -8.15 -6.23
CA TYR A 30 10.04 -8.14 -7.25
C TYR A 30 9.41 -8.35 -8.62
N PRO A 31 9.81 -7.59 -9.66
CA PRO A 31 10.89 -6.60 -9.70
C PRO A 31 10.49 -5.17 -9.29
N ALA A 32 9.19 -4.88 -9.18
CA ALA A 32 8.67 -3.51 -9.03
C ALA A 32 8.91 -2.85 -7.66
N LYS A 33 9.22 -3.63 -6.61
CA LYS A 33 9.41 -3.15 -5.23
C LYS A 33 8.16 -2.48 -4.63
N ASP A 34 6.98 -2.96 -5.01
CA ASP A 34 5.72 -2.61 -4.38
C ASP A 34 5.61 -3.21 -2.97
N TYR A 35 4.69 -2.69 -2.17
CA TYR A 35 4.51 -3.14 -0.79
C TYR A 35 3.58 -4.34 -0.73
N ILE A 36 4.10 -5.48 -0.27
CA ILE A 36 3.31 -6.67 0.03
C ILE A 36 2.81 -6.56 1.48
N ILE A 37 1.49 -6.61 1.62
CA ILE A 37 0.76 -6.59 2.89
C ILE A 37 -0.04 -7.90 3.01
N LYS A 38 -0.52 -8.21 4.21
CA LYS A 38 -1.31 -9.44 4.46
C LYS A 38 -2.50 -9.60 3.51
N ASP A 39 -3.18 -8.50 3.17
CA ASP A 39 -4.38 -8.46 2.32
C ASP A 39 -4.09 -8.11 0.83
N GLY A 40 -2.84 -8.30 0.38
CA GLY A 40 -2.46 -8.16 -1.03
C GLY A 40 -1.27 -7.22 -1.28
N ILE A 41 -1.30 -6.51 -2.39
CA ILE A 41 -0.20 -5.65 -2.84
C ILE A 41 -0.69 -4.21 -2.97
N ILE A 42 0.07 -3.27 -2.41
CA ILE A 42 -0.12 -1.82 -2.59
C ILE A 42 1.07 -1.32 -3.39
N ARG A 43 0.78 -0.64 -4.50
CA ARG A 43 1.83 -0.08 -5.35
C ARG A 43 2.58 1.02 -4.61
N LYS A 44 3.88 1.13 -4.88
CA LYS A 44 4.71 2.13 -4.23
C LYS A 44 4.24 3.57 -4.51
N GLU A 45 3.77 3.81 -5.74
CA GLU A 45 3.20 5.10 -6.17
C GLU A 45 1.91 5.50 -5.44
N ASP A 46 1.17 4.51 -4.93
CA ASP A 46 -0.12 4.69 -4.26
C ASP A 46 0.00 4.74 -2.74
N ALA A 47 1.23 4.76 -2.21
CA ALA A 47 1.51 4.64 -0.79
C ALA A 47 2.50 5.69 -0.30
N GLU A 48 2.29 6.14 0.94
CA GLU A 48 3.20 7.01 1.67
C GLU A 48 3.77 6.23 2.86
N GLU A 49 5.10 6.17 2.99
CA GLU A 49 5.75 5.55 4.15
C GLU A 49 5.58 6.44 5.39
N ILE A 50 5.08 5.87 6.49
CA ILE A 50 4.96 6.53 7.78
C ILE A 50 6.10 6.02 8.66
N ASN A 51 6.93 6.95 9.13
CA ASN A 51 8.01 6.69 10.09
C ASN A 51 7.47 6.59 11.52
#